data_AF-A0A453EL64-F1
#
_entry.id   AF-A0A453EL64-F1
#
_cell.length_a   1.000
_cell.length_b   1.000
_cell.length_c   1.000
_cell.angle_alpha   90.00
_cell.angle_beta   90.00
_cell.angle_gamma   90.00
#
_symmetry.space_group_name_H-M   'P 1'
#
loop_
_entity.id
_entity.type
_entity.pdbx_description
1 polymer ?
#
loop_
_entity_poly.entity_id
_entity_poly.type
_entity_poly.pdbx_seq_one_letter_code
_entity_poly.pdbx_strand_id
1 'polypeptide(L)' 'GIQMALKPRINLKGYLIGNGATDADYDLNSFVPFAHGMGLISTDLFEVFCFVLFLHNCRCHK' A
#
# COMPACT_ATOMS: atom_id res chain seq x y z
N GLY A 1 -37.71 -1.70 8.63
CA GLY A 1 -36.42 -2.02 9.27
C GLY A 1 -36.57 -3.37 9.94
N ILE A 2 -35.68 -4.31 9.64
CA ILE A 2 -35.83 -5.72 10.06
C ILE A 2 -35.56 -5.83 11.56
N GLN A 3 -36.64 -5.74 12.34
CA GLN A 3 -36.68 -6.01 13.77
C GLN A 3 -36.75 -7.52 13.96
N MET A 4 -35.62 -8.21 13.98
CA MET A 4 -35.49 -9.51 14.65
C MET A 4 -34.08 -9.66 15.18
N ALA A 5 -33.97 -9.84 16.49
CA ALA A 5 -32.76 -10.11 17.24
C ALA A 5 -32.17 -11.50 16.89
N LEU A 6 -31.81 -11.70 15.63
CA LEU A 6 -30.97 -12.81 15.22
C LEU A 6 -29.59 -12.57 15.82
N LYS A 7 -29.26 -13.29 16.89
CA LYS A 7 -27.87 -13.36 17.38
C LYS A 7 -26.98 -13.66 16.17
N PRO A 8 -26.06 -12.77 15.78
CA PRO A 8 -25.20 -13.03 14.64
C PRO A 8 -24.47 -14.34 14.88
N ARG A 9 -24.57 -15.30 13.94
CA ARG A 9 -23.94 -16.62 14.05
C ARG A 9 -22.41 -16.55 14.06
N ILE A 10 -21.87 -15.39 13.69
CA ILE A 10 -20.45 -15.10 13.58
C ILE A 10 -20.05 -14.10 14.67
N ASN A 11 -19.21 -14.56 15.59
CA ASN A 11 -18.60 -13.73 16.62
C ASN A 11 -17.25 -13.19 16.12
N LEU A 12 -17.28 -12.17 15.26
CA LEU A 12 -16.07 -11.55 14.72
C LEU A 12 -15.38 -10.71 15.81
N LYS A 13 -14.23 -11.16 16.30
CA LYS A 13 -13.40 -10.39 17.24
C LYS A 13 -12.43 -9.44 16.54
N GLY A 14 -12.08 -9.73 15.29
CA GLY A 14 -11.11 -8.99 14.48
C GLY A 14 -10.43 -9.92 13.48
N TYR A 15 -9.66 -9.35 12.55
CA TYR A 15 -8.81 -10.08 11.61
C TYR A 15 -7.47 -9.35 11.45
N LEU A 16 -6.43 -10.09 11.06
CA LEU A 16 -5.10 -9.55 10.75
C LEU A 16 -4.74 -9.90 9.31
N ILE A 17 -4.24 -8.94 8.55
CA ILE A 17 -3.70 -9.16 7.21
C ILE A 17 -2.21 -8.79 7.25
N GLY A 18 -1.36 -9.73 6.86
CA GLY A 18 0.07 -9.47 6.62
C GLY A 18 0.28 -9.15 5.14
N ASN A 19 1.05 -8.10 4.84
CA ASN A 19 1.35 -7.62 3.49
C ASN A 19 0.12 -7.57 2.56
N GLY A 20 -0.96 -6.95 3.05
CA GLY A 20 -2.17 -6.80 2.27
C GLY A 20 -2.00 -5.80 1.14
N ALA A 21 -2.43 -6.18 -0.06
CA ALA A 21 -2.67 -5.21 -1.13
C ALA A 21 -3.99 -4.49 -0.82
N THR A 22 -3.91 -3.17 -0.66
CA THR A 22 -5.01 -2.32 -0.22
C THR A 22 -5.40 -1.33 -1.31
N ASP A 23 -4.42 -0.62 -1.87
CA ASP A 23 -4.63 0.42 -2.88
C ASP A 23 -3.47 0.39 -3.88
N ALA A 24 -3.79 0.24 -5.16
CA ALA A 24 -2.80 0.16 -6.21
C ALA A 24 -1.91 1.40 -6.29
N ASP A 25 -2.45 2.60 -6.05
CA ASP A 25 -1.67 3.83 -6.17
C ASP A 25 -0.67 3.97 -5.02
N TYR A 26 -1.03 3.54 -3.80
CA TYR A 26 -0.13 3.58 -2.65
C TYR A 26 0.86 2.42 -2.64
N ASP A 27 0.37 1.20 -2.88
CA ASP A 27 1.19 -0.01 -2.80
C ASP A 27 2.22 -0.05 -3.93
N LEU A 28 1.83 0.29 -5.16
CA LEU A 28 2.76 0.28 -6.30
C LEU A 28 3.83 1.37 -6.19
N ASN A 29 3.44 2.53 -5.67
CA ASN A 29 4.34 3.67 -5.50
C ASN A 29 5.39 3.42 -4.38
N SER A 30 5.05 2.59 -3.39
CA SER A 30 5.94 2.24 -2.29
C SER A 30 7.08 1.29 -2.65
N PHE A 31 7.01 0.60 -3.80
CA PHE A 31 8.07 -0.33 -4.22
C PHE A 31 9.38 0.36 -4.60
N VAL A 32 9.32 1.55 -5.19
CA VAL A 32 10.50 2.31 -5.61
C VAL A 32 11.37 2.73 -4.41
N PRO A 33 10.84 3.38 -3.37
CA PRO A 33 11.62 3.69 -2.17
C PRO A 33 12.02 2.42 -1.40
N PHE A 34 11.22 1.35 -1.43
CA PHE A 34 11.61 0.06 -0.85
C PHE A 34 12.86 -0.52 -1.55
N ALA A 35 12.86 -0.58 -2.88
CA ALA A 35 13.98 -1.11 -3.64
C ALA A 35 15.27 -0.29 -3.44
N HIS A 36 15.15 1.04 -3.32
CA HIS A 36 16.29 1.91 -3.03
C HIS A 36 16.78 1.75 -1.58
N GLY A 37 15.88 1.69 -0.60
CA GLY A 37 16.24 1.44 0.80
C GLY A 37 16.93 0.10 1.03
N MET A 38 16.64 -0.90 0.19
CA MET A 38 17.31 -2.21 0.18
C MET A 38 18.59 -2.25 -0.68
N GLY A 39 18.95 -1.15 -1.35
CA GLY A 39 20.14 -1.06 -2.22
C GLY A 39 20.05 -1.87 -3.52
N LEU A 40 18.85 -2.23 -3.96
CA LEU A 40 18.62 -3.01 -5.19
C LEU A 40 18.70 -2.14 -6.46
N ILE A 41 18.47 -0.83 -6.32
CA ILE A 41 18.58 0.16 -7.40
C ILE A 41 19.55 1.26 -6.99
N SER A 42 20.26 1.84 -7.97
CA SER A 42 21.13 2.99 -7.75
C SER A 42 20.32 4.27 -7.54
N THR A 43 20.94 5.27 -6.91
CA THR A 43 20.33 6.58 -6.67
C THR A 43 19.90 7.26 -7.98
N ASP A 44 20.66 7.08 -9.06
CA ASP A 44 20.31 7.64 -10.38
C ASP A 44 19.00 7.03 -10.92
N LEU A 45 18.83 5.71 -10.82
CA LEU A 45 17.58 5.04 -11.22
C LEU A 45 16.42 5.46 -10.30
N PHE A 46 16.66 5.59 -9.00
CA PHE A 46 15.65 6.05 -8.04
C PHE A 46 15.13 7.44 -8.40
N GLU A 47 16.00 8.37 -8.78
CA GLU A 47 15.62 9.73 -9.15
C GLU A 47 14.80 9.76 -10.45
N VAL A 48 15.14 8.93 -11.44
CA VAL A 48 14.37 8.77 -12.68
C VAL A 48 12.98 8.19 -12.41
N PHE A 49 12.90 7.10 -11.64
CA PHE A 49 11.60 6.50 -11.29
C PHE A 49 10.76 7.44 -10.45
N CYS A 50 11.39 8.21 -9.56
CA CYS A 50 10.68 9.18 -8.77
C CYS A 50 10.12 10.32 -9.62
N PHE A 51 10.88 10.80 -10.60
CA PHE A 51 10.40 11.79 -11.56
C PHE A 51 9.20 11.29 -12.38
N VAL A 52 9.24 10.03 -12.84
CA VAL A 52 8.13 9.42 -13.57
C VAL A 52 6.88 9.28 -12.69
N LEU A 53 7.04 8.82 -11.45
CA LEU A 53 5.95 8.73 -10.46
C LEU A 53 5.40 10.11 -10.09
N PHE A 54 6.23 11.15 -10.05
CA PHE A 54 5.80 12.50 -9.72
C PHE A 54 4.76 13.03 -10.71
N LEU A 55 4.86 12.67 -11.99
CA LEU A 55 3.85 12.99 -13.01
C LEU A 55 2.47 12.36 -12.72
N HIS A 56 2.43 11.31 -11.91
CA HIS A 56 1.24 10.62 -11.42
C HIS A 56 0.83 11.05 -10.00
N ASN A 57 1.20 12.26 -9.54
CA ASN A 57 0.93 12.78 -8.19
C ASN A 57 1.54 11.96 -7.03
N CYS A 58 2.45 11.04 -7.34
CA CYS A 58 3.06 10.17 -6.35
C CYS A 58 4.31 10.84 -5.74
N ARG A 59 4.28 11.10 -4.43
CA ARG A 59 5.43 11.64 -3.68
C ARG A 59 6.35 10.51 -3.25
N CYS A 60 7.54 10.41 -3.82
CA CYS A 60 8.61 9.62 -3.18
C CYS A 60 9.08 10.41 -1.96
N HIS A 61 8.61 9.98 -0.79
CA HIS A 61 9.25 10.43 0.44
C HIS A 61 10.57 9.69 0.59
N LYS A 62 11.62 10.46 0.92
CA LYS A 62 12.94 9.95 1.29
C LYS A 62 12.84 8.88 2.38
#